data_AF-A0A7Y5NLT7-F1
#
_entry.id   AF-A0A7Y5NLT7-F1
#
_cell.length_a   1.000
_cell.length_b   1.000
_cell.length_c   1.000
_cell.angle_alpha   90.00
_cell.angle_beta   90.00
_cell.angle_gamma   90.00
#
_symmetry.space_group_name_H-M   'P 1'
#
loop_
_entity.id
_entity.type
_entity.pdbx_description
1 polymer ?
#
loop_
_entity_poly.entity_id
_entity_poly.type
_entity_poly.pdbx_seq_one_letter_code
_entity_poly.pdbx_strand_id
1 'polypeptide(L)'
;MSAREVFFLIGRNETVLYRDEGSGPTFIPDARTRWEAIWSRRDELVEIAHSHPVGPLAFSAEDDTTMDAITSALGRTVVFSVVTPGSMLRRIVSPDATAAASDQVVDEEPPWAAELRRQSGV
;
A
#
# COMPACT_ATOMS: atom_id res chain seq x y z
N MET A 1 -16.58 15.77 1.68
CA MET A 1 -15.25 15.47 2.26
C MET A 1 -14.21 15.82 1.21
N SER A 2 -13.05 16.37 1.61
CA SER A 2 -11.94 16.55 0.66
C SER A 2 -11.24 15.21 0.48
N ALA A 3 -10.94 14.84 -0.76
CA ALA A 3 -10.20 13.63 -1.06
C ALA A 3 -8.78 13.72 -0.48
N ARG A 4 -8.30 12.62 0.09
CA ARG A 4 -6.95 12.50 0.62
C ARG A 4 -6.39 11.10 0.37
N GLU A 5 -5.09 11.01 0.26
CA GLU A 5 -4.42 9.73 0.14
C GLU A 5 -4.31 9.05 1.52
N VAL A 6 -4.65 7.76 1.61
CA VAL A 6 -4.68 6.97 2.85
C VAL A 6 -3.80 5.75 2.68
N PHE A 7 -3.07 5.40 3.74
CA PHE A 7 -2.10 4.31 3.78
C PHE A 7 -2.45 3.31 4.89
N PHE A 8 -2.49 2.01 4.56
CA PHE A 8 -2.68 0.92 5.52
C PHE A 8 -1.48 -0.04 5.54
N LEU A 9 -1.16 -0.54 6.74
CA LEU A 9 -0.41 -1.79 6.90
C LEU A 9 -1.41 -2.91 7.16
N ILE A 10 -1.32 -3.98 6.38
CA ILE A 10 -2.20 -5.14 6.49
C ILE A 10 -1.36 -6.34 6.94
N GLY A 11 -1.84 -7.02 7.98
CA GLY A 11 -1.23 -8.22 8.51
C GLY A 11 -1.93 -9.50 8.06
N ARG A 12 -1.63 -10.59 8.76
CA ARG A 12 -2.30 -11.88 8.56
C ARG A 12 -3.82 -11.74 8.72
N ASN A 13 -4.56 -12.57 7.99
CA ASN A 13 -6.03 -12.59 7.99
C ASN A 13 -6.64 -11.22 7.71
N GLU A 14 -6.01 -10.44 6.82
CA GLU A 14 -6.53 -9.13 6.36
C GLU A 14 -6.70 -8.07 7.46
N THR A 15 -5.99 -8.24 8.58
CA THR A 15 -6.08 -7.32 9.72
C THR A 15 -5.36 -6.02 9.43
N VAL A 16 -6.03 -4.88 9.56
CA VAL A 16 -5.38 -3.56 9.46
C VAL A 16 -4.56 -3.30 10.74
N LEU A 17 -3.25 -3.31 10.62
CA LEU A 17 -2.30 -3.15 11.73
C LEU A 17 -1.99 -1.67 12.06
N TYR A 18 -2.10 -0.81 11.05
CA TYR A 18 -1.78 0.62 11.14
C TYR A 18 -2.48 1.38 10.01
N ARG A 19 -2.76 2.67 10.27
CA ARG A 19 -3.37 3.60 9.32
C ARG A 19 -2.64 4.94 9.40
N ASP A 20 -2.49 5.58 8.26
CA ASP A 20 -1.93 6.93 8.11
C ASP A 20 -2.61 7.64 6.94
N GLU A 21 -2.50 8.96 6.89
CA GLU A 21 -3.13 9.76 5.83
C GLU A 21 -2.27 10.95 5.43
N GLY A 22 -2.36 11.30 4.15
CA GLY A 22 -1.78 12.50 3.59
C GLY A 22 -2.66 13.73 3.83
N SER A 23 -2.08 14.90 3.54
CA SER A 23 -2.81 16.18 3.59
C SER A 23 -3.57 16.50 2.30
N GLY A 24 -3.41 15.67 1.25
CA GLY A 24 -4.03 15.87 -0.05
C GLY A 24 -4.22 14.56 -0.83
N PRO A 25 -4.81 14.62 -2.03
CA PRO A 25 -5.27 13.45 -2.78
C PRO A 25 -4.18 12.69 -3.55
N THR A 26 -2.95 13.19 -3.61
CA THR A 26 -1.87 12.67 -4.45
C THR A 26 -0.52 12.67 -3.73
N PHE A 27 -0.54 12.79 -2.41
CA PHE A 27 0.68 12.87 -1.65
C PHE A 27 0.43 12.46 -0.21
N ILE A 28 1.17 11.43 0.22
CA ILE A 28 1.40 11.15 1.63
C ILE A 28 2.86 11.47 1.94
N PRO A 29 3.15 12.43 2.85
CA PRO A 29 4.53 12.79 3.16
C PRO A 29 5.30 11.59 3.72
N ASP A 30 6.59 11.54 3.41
CA ASP A 30 7.51 10.68 4.13
C ASP A 30 7.45 11.05 5.62
N ALA A 31 7.15 10.05 6.45
CA ALA A 31 6.85 10.24 7.86
C ALA A 31 7.59 9.19 8.69
N ARG A 32 8.39 9.67 9.65
CA ARG A 32 9.10 8.82 10.61
C ARG A 32 8.15 7.83 11.32
N THR A 33 6.95 8.29 11.68
CA THR A 33 5.93 7.47 12.33
C THR A 33 5.51 6.27 11.47
N ARG A 34 5.42 6.43 10.14
CA ARG A 34 5.11 5.34 9.21
C ARG A 34 6.23 4.32 9.15
N TRP A 35 7.48 4.77 9.06
CA TRP A 35 8.63 3.87 9.13
C TRP A 35 8.70 3.10 10.44
N GLU A 36 8.47 3.77 11.57
CA GLU A 36 8.40 3.11 12.88
C GLU A 36 7.25 2.10 12.96
N ALA A 37 6.09 2.40 12.37
CA ALA A 37 4.97 1.47 12.27
C ALA A 37 5.32 0.23 11.44
N ILE A 38 5.95 0.40 10.27
CA ILE A 38 6.43 -0.70 9.42
C ILE A 38 7.41 -1.58 10.21
N TRP A 39 8.44 -0.98 10.82
CA TRP A 39 9.47 -1.76 11.50
C TRP A 39 9.02 -2.44 12.79
N SER A 40 8.14 -1.80 13.56
CA SER A 40 7.57 -2.40 14.77
C SER A 40 6.65 -3.58 14.48
N ARG A 41 6.05 -3.65 13.29
CA ARG A 41 5.10 -4.69 12.86
C ARG A 41 5.66 -5.64 11.80
N ARG A 42 6.97 -5.58 11.54
CA ARG A 42 7.64 -6.28 10.44
C ARG A 42 7.43 -7.80 10.44
N ASP A 43 7.13 -8.43 11.58
CA ASP A 43 6.92 -9.89 11.66
C ASP A 43 5.47 -10.30 11.32
N GLU A 44 4.56 -9.33 11.32
CA GLU A 44 3.12 -9.53 11.07
C GLU A 44 2.67 -8.97 9.73
N LEU A 45 3.43 -7.99 9.19
CA LEU A 45 3.13 -7.32 7.94
C LEU A 45 3.02 -8.31 6.77
N VAL A 46 1.96 -8.22 5.98
CA VAL A 46 1.78 -9.02 4.77
C VAL A 46 1.70 -8.11 3.55
N GLU A 47 0.99 -7.00 3.69
CA GLU A 47 0.69 -6.10 2.59
C GLU A 47 0.73 -4.64 3.02
N ILE A 48 1.25 -3.79 2.13
CA ILE A 48 1.24 -2.34 2.26
C ILE A 48 0.31 -1.78 1.19
N ALA A 49 -0.71 -1.04 1.59
CA ALA A 49 -1.68 -0.48 0.66
C ALA A 49 -1.78 1.03 0.80
N HIS A 50 -2.00 1.73 -0.32
CA HIS A 50 -2.41 3.12 -0.31
C HIS A 50 -3.50 3.40 -1.36
N SER A 51 -4.24 4.50 -1.21
CA SER A 51 -5.26 4.91 -2.18
C SER A 51 -4.68 5.82 -3.24
N HIS A 52 -5.27 5.85 -4.44
CA HIS A 52 -5.20 6.99 -5.34
C HIS A 52 -6.63 7.53 -5.58
N PRO A 53 -7.14 8.47 -4.77
CA PRO A 53 -8.53 8.93 -4.88
C PRO A 53 -8.85 9.61 -6.22
N VAL A 54 -7.84 10.18 -6.88
CA VAL A 54 -7.97 10.80 -8.22
C VAL A 54 -7.32 9.95 -9.32
N GLY A 55 -6.90 8.72 -9.00
CA GLY A 55 -6.09 7.87 -9.87
C GLY A 55 -4.63 8.34 -9.98
N PRO A 56 -3.82 7.67 -10.81
CA PRO A 56 -4.16 6.52 -11.66
C PRO A 56 -4.20 5.17 -10.90
N LEU A 57 -4.73 4.12 -11.54
CA LEU A 57 -4.57 2.73 -11.08
C LEU A 57 -3.18 2.22 -11.50
N ALA A 58 -2.14 2.74 -10.87
CA ALA A 58 -0.75 2.38 -11.13
C ALA A 58 0.11 2.80 -9.93
N PHE A 59 1.26 2.15 -9.78
CA PHE A 59 2.31 2.62 -8.88
C PHE A 59 3.12 3.73 -9.56
N SER A 60 3.52 4.72 -8.77
CA SER A 60 4.44 5.77 -9.18
C SER A 60 5.90 5.31 -9.06
N ALA A 61 6.83 6.08 -9.63
CA ALA A 61 8.25 5.82 -9.46
C ALA A 61 8.70 5.95 -7.99
N GLU A 62 8.03 6.81 -7.20
CA GLU A 62 8.30 6.94 -5.76
C GLU A 62 7.85 5.69 -5.00
N ASP A 63 6.70 5.13 -5.37
CA ASP A 63 6.25 3.84 -4.85
C ASP A 63 7.27 2.75 -5.16
N ASP A 64 7.71 2.63 -6.42
CA ASP A 64 8.68 1.62 -6.84
C ASP A 64 9.96 1.66 -5.97
N THR A 65 10.54 2.85 -5.79
CA THR A 65 11.73 3.00 -4.94
C THR A 65 11.46 2.66 -3.46
N THR A 66 10.26 2.93 -2.97
CA THR A 66 9.85 2.59 -1.60
C THR A 66 9.65 1.09 -1.43
N MET A 67 9.04 0.42 -2.41
CA MET A 67 8.86 -1.03 -2.41
C MET A 67 10.18 -1.75 -2.39
N ASP A 68 11.13 -1.32 -3.23
CA ASP A 68 12.46 -1.90 -3.30
C ASP A 68 13.21 -1.73 -1.97
N ALA A 69 13.15 -0.54 -1.37
CA ALA A 69 13.78 -0.26 -0.08
C ALA A 69 13.18 -1.13 1.04
N ILE A 70 11.85 -1.22 1.13
CA ILE A 70 11.15 -2.01 2.14
C ILE A 70 11.44 -3.50 1.97
N THR A 71 11.30 -4.02 0.75
CA THR A 71 11.46 -5.45 0.46
C THR A 71 12.91 -5.90 0.69
N SER A 72 13.88 -5.08 0.26
CA SER A 72 15.31 -5.35 0.50
C SER A 72 15.65 -5.36 1.98
N ALA A 73 15.13 -4.39 2.75
CA ALA A 73 15.41 -4.29 4.17
C ALA A 73 14.69 -5.35 5.01
N LEU A 74 13.49 -5.78 4.61
CA LEU A 74 12.76 -6.89 5.26
C LEU A 74 13.33 -8.27 4.91
N GLY A 75 14.00 -8.40 3.75
CA GLY A 75 14.58 -9.67 3.30
C GLY A 75 13.52 -10.75 3.03
N ARG A 76 12.28 -10.37 2.72
CA ARG A 76 11.18 -11.29 2.39
C ARG A 76 10.18 -10.66 1.44
N THR A 77 9.35 -11.50 0.83
CA THR A 77 8.26 -11.07 -0.03
C THR A 77 7.24 -10.19 0.71
N VAL A 78 6.84 -9.09 0.07
CA VAL A 78 5.79 -8.18 0.53
C VAL A 78 4.83 -7.90 -0.63
N VAL A 79 3.55 -7.79 -0.29
CA VAL A 79 2.52 -7.41 -1.24
C VAL A 79 2.31 -5.90 -1.15
N PHE A 80 2.21 -5.23 -2.30
CA PHE A 80 1.90 -3.80 -2.37
C PHE A 80 0.62 -3.60 -3.15
N SER A 81 -0.21 -2.64 -2.72
CA SER A 81 -1.48 -2.38 -3.37
C SER A 81 -1.82 -0.90 -3.51
N VAL A 82 -2.40 -0.56 -4.65
CA VAL A 82 -3.01 0.75 -4.94
C VAL A 82 -4.51 0.57 -5.07
N VAL A 83 -5.28 1.38 -4.35
CA VAL A 83 -6.75 1.37 -4.38
C VAL A 83 -7.26 2.68 -4.98
N THR A 84 -7.88 2.62 -6.15
CA THR A 84 -8.59 3.75 -6.78
C THR A 84 -10.10 3.66 -6.48
N PRO A 85 -10.92 4.68 -6.81
CA PRO A 85 -12.36 4.63 -6.52
C PRO A 85 -13.08 3.40 -7.06
N GLY A 86 -12.66 2.85 -8.20
CA GLY A 86 -13.34 1.73 -8.86
C GLY A 86 -12.56 0.43 -8.96
N SER A 87 -11.29 0.40 -8.58
CA SER A 87 -10.42 -0.78 -8.79
C SER A 87 -9.24 -0.82 -7.84
N MET A 88 -8.66 -2.00 -7.68
CA MET A 88 -7.45 -2.25 -6.90
C MET A 88 -6.40 -2.94 -7.78
N LEU A 89 -5.16 -2.50 -7.64
CA LEU A 89 -3.97 -3.08 -8.26
C LEU A 89 -3.09 -3.65 -7.17
N ARG A 90 -2.54 -4.83 -7.39
CA ARG A 90 -1.62 -5.50 -6.47
C ARG A 90 -0.34 -5.90 -7.18
N ARG A 91 0.79 -5.75 -6.50
CA ARG A 91 2.11 -6.21 -6.92
C ARG A 91 2.73 -7.06 -5.81
N ILE A 92 3.26 -8.22 -6.17
CA ILE A 92 4.02 -9.08 -5.25
C ILE A 92 5.50 -8.85 -5.52
N VAL A 93 6.23 -8.33 -4.55
CA VAL A 93 7.67 -8.03 -4.69
C VAL A 93 8.45 -8.96 -3.77
N SER A 94 9.42 -9.68 -4.32
CA SER A 94 10.31 -10.56 -3.55
C SER A 94 11.76 -10.10 -3.72
N PRO A 95 12.58 -10.16 -2.65
CA PRO A 95 13.97 -9.67 -2.71
C PRO A 95 14.83 -10.49 -3.67
N ASP A 96 14.53 -11.77 -3.85
CA ASP A 96 15.29 -12.70 -4.69
C ASP A 96 14.67 -12.95 -6.07
N ALA A 97 13.65 -12.16 -6.46
CA ALA A 97 13.00 -12.34 -7.76
C ALA A 97 13.95 -11.96 -8.89
N THR A 98 14.18 -12.90 -9.82
CA THR A 98 14.96 -12.65 -11.04
C THR A 98 14.11 -12.08 -12.19
N ALA A 99 12.78 -12.22 -12.09
CA ALA A 99 11.82 -11.61 -12.99
C ALA A 99 11.25 -10.33 -12.37
N ALA A 100 10.92 -9.35 -13.21
CA ALA A 100 10.22 -8.16 -12.77
C ALA A 100 8.88 -8.54 -12.12
N ALA A 101 8.56 -7.91 -10.99
CA ALA A 101 7.24 -8.03 -10.38
C ALA A 101 6.17 -7.50 -11.36
N SER A 102 5.04 -8.20 -11.43
CA SER A 102 3.94 -7.85 -12.33
C SER A 102 2.75 -7.32 -11.56
N ASP A 103 2.12 -6.29 -12.12
CA ASP A 103 0.88 -5.72 -11.59
C ASP A 103 -0.33 -6.58 -11.98
N GLN A 104 -1.22 -6.80 -11.01
CA GLN A 104 -2.46 -7.55 -11.19
C GLN A 104 -3.64 -6.75 -10.68
N VAL A 105 -4.65 -6.54 -11.54
CA VAL A 105 -5.94 -6.02 -11.12
C VAL A 105 -6.63 -7.08 -10.27
N VAL A 106 -7.20 -6.67 -9.14
CA VAL A 106 -7.85 -7.57 -8.19
C VAL A 106 -9.35 -7.60 -8.47
N ASP A 107 -9.87 -8.75 -8.89
CA ASP A 107 -11.30 -8.93 -9.19
C ASP A 107 -12.16 -9.01 -7.91
N GLU A 108 -11.69 -9.78 -6.91
CA GLU A 108 -12.35 -9.92 -5.60
C GLU A 108 -11.54 -9.18 -4.54
N GLU A 109 -11.94 -7.94 -4.28
CA GLU A 109 -11.22 -7.08 -3.36
C GLU A 109 -11.50 -7.43 -1.88
N PRO A 110 -10.48 -7.41 -1.02
CA PRO A 110 -10.65 -7.66 0.40
C PRO A 110 -11.43 -6.52 1.09
N PRO A 111 -12.14 -6.79 2.20
CA PRO A 111 -12.99 -5.78 2.87
C PRO A 111 -12.26 -4.50 3.28
N TRP A 112 -10.96 -4.56 3.58
CA TRP A 112 -10.18 -3.37 3.93
C TRP A 112 -10.00 -2.40 2.75
N ALA A 113 -10.16 -2.83 1.49
CA ALA A 113 -10.08 -1.94 0.34
C ALA A 113 -11.26 -0.95 0.32
N ALA A 114 -12.46 -1.42 0.65
CA ALA A 114 -13.64 -0.56 0.80
C ALA A 114 -13.50 0.42 1.98
N GLU A 115 -12.89 -0.02 3.08
CA GLU A 115 -12.53 0.84 4.21
C GLU A 115 -11.57 1.96 3.78
N LEU A 116 -10.53 1.59 3.04
CA LEU A 116 -9.49 2.50 2.58
C LEU A 116 -10.08 3.58 1.66
N ARG A 117 -10.93 3.20 0.68
CA ARG A 117 -11.68 4.15 -0.17
C ARG A 117 -12.49 5.15 0.64
N ARG A 118 -13.29 4.64 1.59
CA ARG A 118 -14.14 5.48 2.43
C ARG A 118 -13.34 6.50 3.23
N GLN A 119 -12.17 6.11 3.76
CA GLN A 119 -11.28 7.03 4.47
C GLN A 119 -10.60 8.04 3.54
N SER A 120 -10.28 7.61 2.30
CA SER A 120 -9.72 8.45 1.25
C SER A 120 -10.73 9.49 0.70
N GLY A 121 -12.02 9.30 0.99
CA GLY A 121 -13.09 10.20 0.57
C GLY A 121 -13.65 9.89 -0.81
N VAL A 122 -13.49 8.64 -1.25
CA VAL A 122 -13.97 8.10 -2.53
C VAL A 122 -14.86 6.88 -2.36
#